data_AF-A0A9D6PRR5-F1
#
_entry.id   AF-A0A9D6PRR5-F1
#
_cell.length_a   1.000
_cell.length_b   1.000
_cell.length_c   1.000
_cell.angle_alpha   90.00
_cell.angle_beta   90.00
_cell.angle_gamma   90.00
#
_symmetry.space_group_name_H-M   'P 1'
#
loop_
_entity.id
_entity.type
_entity.pdbx_description
1 polymer ?
#
loop_
_entity_poly.entity_id
_entity_poly.type
_entity_poly.pdbx_seq_one_letter_code
_entity_poly.pdbx_strand_id
1 'polypeptide(L)' 'TAMALVEDPALSNYTGFVQDSGEGRWTIMAAIEEAVPADVLSASLSTRFRSRQMHTFAEKLLSAMRQKFGGHVEGPAGG' A
#
# COMPACT_ATOMS: atom_id res chain seq x y z
N THR A 1 -10.43 9.89 -0.37
CA THR A 1 -9.21 10.50 0.22
C THR A 1 -9.49 11.83 0.88
N ALA A 2 -10.05 12.82 0.17
CA ALA A 2 -10.39 14.13 0.75
C ALA A 2 -11.20 14.02 2.05
N MET A 3 -12.18 13.11 2.09
CA MET A 3 -12.98 12.86 3.29
C MET A 3 -12.15 12.32 4.48
N ALA A 4 -11.16 11.45 4.25
CA ALA A 4 -10.29 10.96 5.33
C ALA A 4 -9.39 12.07 5.90
N LEU A 5 -8.93 13.01 5.05
CA LEU A 5 -8.15 14.18 5.49
C LEU A 5 -8.99 15.24 6.19
N VAL A 6 -10.29 15.33 5.88
CA VAL A 6 -11.24 16.19 6.60
C VAL A 6 -11.55 15.61 7.98
N GLU A 7 -11.72 14.30 8.07
CA GLU A 7 -11.99 13.58 9.33
C GLU A 7 -10.76 13.56 10.27
N ASP A 8 -9.58 13.27 9.72
CA ASP A 8 -8.32 13.16 10.47
C ASP A 8 -7.15 13.68 9.60
N PRO A 9 -6.86 15.00 9.65
CA PRO A 9 -5.82 15.61 8.82
C PRO A 9 -4.42 15.02 9.06
N ALA A 10 -4.18 14.52 10.27
CA ALA A 10 -2.90 13.90 10.64
C ALA A 10 -2.85 12.40 10.27
N LEU A 11 -3.97 11.82 9.83
CA LEU A 11 -4.12 10.38 9.55
C LEU A 11 -3.62 9.52 10.72
N SER A 12 -3.93 9.95 11.94
CA SER A 12 -3.54 9.34 13.20
C SER A 12 -4.07 7.90 13.33
N ASN A 13 -5.23 7.62 12.74
CA ASN A 13 -5.85 6.28 12.73
C ASN A 13 -5.25 5.32 11.69
N TYR A 14 -4.33 5.79 10.84
CA TYR A 14 -3.68 4.95 9.84
C TYR A 14 -2.23 4.71 10.26
N THR A 15 -1.85 3.44 10.28
CA THR A 15 -0.47 3.00 10.54
C THR A 15 0.40 3.26 9.32
N GLY A 16 -0.17 3.25 8.12
CA GLY A 16 0.56 3.29 6.86
C GLY A 16 1.09 1.91 6.45
N PHE A 17 0.76 0.85 7.19
CA PHE A 17 1.04 -0.51 6.76
C PHE A 17 0.10 -0.89 5.60
N VAL A 18 0.68 -1.24 4.45
CA VAL A 18 -0.10 -1.64 3.28
C VAL A 18 0.07 -3.14 3.02
N GLN A 19 -1.01 -3.89 3.27
CA GLN A 19 -1.10 -5.32 2.95
C GLN A 19 -1.03 -5.56 1.43
N ASP A 20 -0.42 -6.67 1.03
CA ASP A 20 -0.47 -7.19 -0.33
C ASP A 20 -1.14 -8.57 -0.32
N SER A 21 -2.06 -8.82 -1.27
CA SER A 21 -2.79 -10.09 -1.40
C SER A 21 -1.93 -11.25 -1.91
N GLY A 22 -0.65 -11.00 -2.23
CA GLY A 22 0.20 -11.93 -2.97
C GLY A 22 0.05 -11.84 -4.49
N GLU A 23 -1.07 -11.35 -5.03
CA GLU A 23 -1.29 -11.25 -6.48
C GLU A 23 -0.25 -10.34 -7.15
N GLY A 24 0.05 -9.19 -6.55
CA GLY A 24 1.08 -8.29 -7.07
C GLY A 24 2.47 -8.95 -7.10
N ARG A 25 2.79 -9.79 -6.11
CA ARG A 25 4.04 -10.55 -6.10
C ARG A 25 4.05 -11.60 -7.20
N TRP A 26 2.98 -12.36 -7.34
CA TRP A 26 2.83 -13.35 -8.40
C TRP A 26 2.96 -12.72 -9.79
N THR A 27 2.31 -11.57 -10.03
CA THR A 27 2.41 -10.86 -11.31
C THR A 27 3.83 -10.42 -11.64
N ILE A 28 4.59 -9.93 -10.66
CA ILE A 28 5.99 -9.54 -10.90
C ILE A 28 6.88 -10.76 -11.15
N MET A 29 6.64 -11.88 -10.47
CA MET A 29 7.38 -13.12 -10.74
C MET A 29 7.10 -13.63 -12.16
N ALA A 30 5.84 -13.65 -12.59
CA ALA A 30 5.46 -14.02 -13.95
C ALA A 30 6.08 -13.08 -15.01
N ALA A 31 6.11 -11.76 -14.76
CA ALA A 31 6.75 -10.80 -15.66
C ALA A 31 8.26 -11.07 -15.83
N ILE A 32 8.95 -11.49 -14.77
CA ILE A 32 10.37 -11.89 -14.83
C ILE A 32 10.55 -13.16 -15.65
N GLU A 33 9.71 -14.18 -15.42
CA GLU A 33 9.75 -15.46 -16.15
C GLU A 33 9.53 -15.27 -17.65
N GLU A 34 8.64 -14.37 -18.03
CA GLU A 34 8.30 -14.06 -19.42
C GLU A 34 9.21 -12.98 -20.06
N ALA A 35 10.18 -12.45 -19.30
CA ALA A 35 11.03 -11.33 -19.72
C ALA A 35 10.24 -10.08 -20.20
N VAL A 36 9.10 -9.81 -19.56
CA VAL A 36 8.22 -8.67 -19.86
C VAL A 36 8.45 -7.53 -18.84
N PRO A 37 8.66 -6.28 -19.29
CA PRO A 37 8.85 -5.15 -18.39
C PRO A 37 7.54 -4.82 -17.64
N ALA A 38 7.65 -4.64 -16.31
CA ALA A 38 6.51 -4.36 -15.42
C ALA A 38 6.83 -3.23 -14.41
N ASP A 39 7.50 -2.17 -14.86
CA ASP A 39 8.14 -1.15 -14.02
C ASP A 39 7.21 -0.52 -12.97
N VAL A 40 6.01 -0.11 -13.39
CA VAL A 40 5.04 0.55 -12.50
C VAL A 40 4.50 -0.41 -11.44
N LEU A 41 4.25 -1.67 -11.82
CA LEU A 41 3.79 -2.70 -10.88
C LEU A 41 4.90 -3.07 -9.90
N SER A 42 6.15 -3.16 -10.36
CA SER A 42 7.33 -3.41 -9.54
C SER A 42 7.51 -2.29 -8.51
N ALA A 43 7.51 -1.03 -8.95
CA ALA A 43 7.62 0.13 -8.06
C ALA A 43 6.46 0.19 -7.05
N SER A 44 5.24 -0.15 -7.48
CA SER A 44 4.06 -0.21 -6.61
C SER A 44 4.21 -1.27 -5.52
N LEU A 45 4.70 -2.46 -5.87
CA LEU A 45 4.96 -3.54 -4.92
C LEU A 45 6.08 -3.17 -3.94
N SER A 46 7.18 -2.61 -4.43
CA SER A 46 8.28 -2.11 -3.60
C SER A 46 7.84 -1.03 -2.61
N THR A 47 6.92 -0.14 -3.01
CA THR A 47 6.35 0.88 -2.11
C THR A 47 5.59 0.24 -0.94
N ARG A 48 4.86 -0.85 -1.18
CA ARG A 48 4.19 -1.60 -0.10
C ARG A 48 5.17 -2.29 0.85
N PHE A 49 6.32 -2.72 0.35
CA PHE A 49 7.37 -3.26 1.22
C PHE A 49 8.02 -2.17 2.07
N ARG A 50 8.29 -1.00 1.48
CA ARG A 50 8.83 0.16 2.21
C ARG A 50 7.89 0.59 3.33
N SER A 51 6.59 0.55 3.08
CA SER A 51 5.56 0.90 4.07
C SER A 51 5.56 0.02 5.32
N ARG A 52 6.34 -1.07 5.36
CA ARG A 52 6.51 -1.95 6.54
C ARG A 52 7.69 -1.57 7.42
N GLN A 53 8.63 -0.80 6.86
CA GLN A 53 9.87 -0.41 7.52
C GLN A 53 9.82 1.03 7.99
N MET A 54 9.24 1.91 7.17
CA MET A 54 9.01 3.31 7.49
C MET A 54 7.55 3.64 7.21
N HIS A 55 6.92 4.34 8.16
CA HIS A 55 5.55 4.78 8.05
C HIS A 55 5.52 6.30 7.89
N THR A 56 5.60 6.74 6.64
CA THR A 56 5.51 8.15 6.25
C THR A 56 4.06 8.60 6.16
N PHE A 57 3.83 9.91 6.22
CA PHE A 57 2.51 10.49 5.94
C PHE A 57 1.95 10.03 4.58
N ALA A 58 2.82 9.86 3.57
CA ALA A 58 2.42 9.36 2.26
C ALA A 58 1.88 7.92 2.32
N GLU A 59 2.45 7.04 3.14
CA GLU A 59 1.98 5.67 3.30
C GLU A 59 0.68 5.60 4.11
N LYS A 60 0.51 6.47 5.11
CA LYS A 60 -0.78 6.67 5.79
C LYS A 60 -1.87 7.14 4.84
N LEU A 61 -1.55 8.10 3.97
CA LEU A 61 -2.47 8.60 2.96
C LEU A 61 -2.86 7.51 1.96
N LEU A 62 -1.87 6.74 1.47
CA LEU A 62 -2.08 5.59 0.58
C LEU A 62 -3.03 4.57 1.22
N SER A 63 -2.82 4.27 2.49
CA SER A 63 -3.69 3.36 3.23
C SER A 63 -5.13 3.87 3.37
N ALA A 64 -5.30 5.16 3.69
CA ALA A 64 -6.61 5.79 3.71
C ALA A 64 -7.33 5.71 2.35
N MET A 65 -6.59 5.77 1.22
CA MET A 65 -7.20 5.56 -0.10
C MET A 65 -7.68 4.11 -0.25
N ARG A 66 -6.85 3.14 0.11
CA ARG A 66 -7.17 1.71 -0.02
C ARG A 66 -8.38 1.31 0.82
N GLN A 67 -8.52 1.90 2.01
CA GLN A 67 -9.72 1.69 2.83
C GLN A 67 -10.96 2.36 2.20
N LYS A 68 -10.90 3.66 1.90
CA LYS A 68 -12.10 4.41 1.47
C LYS A 68 -12.60 4.02 0.08
N PHE A 69 -11.72 3.61 -0.84
CA PHE A 69 -12.12 3.19 -2.20
C PHE A 69 -12.26 1.67 -2.35
N GLY A 70 -11.33 0.92 -1.76
CA GLY A 70 -11.25 -0.53 -1.95
C GLY A 70 -11.75 -1.36 -0.76
N GLY A 71 -12.20 -0.73 0.33
CA GLY A 71 -12.62 -1.43 1.54
C GLY A 71 -11.49 -2.17 2.27
N HIS A 72 -10.23 -1.94 1.92
CA HIS A 72 -9.10 -2.62 2.53
C HIS A 72 -8.81 -2.07 3.93
N VAL A 73 -9.05 -2.88 4.96
CA VAL A 73 -8.73 -2.56 6.35
C VAL A 73 -7.27 -2.91 6.63
N GLU A 74 -6.54 -2.03 7.32
CA GLU A 74 -5.17 -2.31 7.76
C GLU A 74 -5.14 -3.48 8.75
N GLY A 75 -4.01 -4.21 8.78
CA GLY A 75 -3.72 -5.14 9.87
C GLY A 75 -3.36 -4.38 11.16
N PRO A 76 -3.31 -5.06 12.32
CA PRO A 76 -2.87 -4.44 13.57
C PRO A 76 -1.49 -3.80 13.41
N ALA A 77 -1.26 -2.68 14.12
CA ALA A 77 0.03 -2.01 14.16
C ALA A 77 1.05 -2.93 14.86
N GLY A 78 1.93 -3.56 14.07
CA GLY A 78 2.94 -4.49 14.56
C GLY A 78 2.56 -5.94 14.28
N GLY A 79 3.26 -6.54 13.33
CA GLY A 79 3.50 -7.98 13.29
C GLY A 79 4.80 -8.29 14.00
#